data_AF-A0AAE0URK3-F1
#
_entry.id   AF-A0AAE0URK3-F1
#
_cell.length_a   1.000
_cell.length_b   1.000
_cell.length_c   1.000
_cell.angle_alpha   90.00
_cell.angle_beta   90.00
_cell.angle_gamma   90.00
#
_symmetry.space_group_name_H-M   'P 1'
#
loop_
_entity.id
_entity.type
_entity.pdbx_description
1 polymer ?
#
loop_
_entity_poly.entity_id
_entity_poly.type
_entity_poly.pdbx_seq_one_letter_code
_entity_poly.pdbx_strand_id
1 'polypeptide(L)'
;MQLGRAQVSEEERLRCTEQHLCYYCGNPGYRYRCPVRPSKTQVGNHEIQSSVSVPAMLSLTHDHFHVSALIDSGAAVNIIDNNLVGKHQLPTIPCTSPLRMMAVNNQPIDEGYLYRITKPLK
;
A
#
# COMPACT_ATOMS: atom_id res chain seq x y z
N MET A 1 -5.84 -10.62 3.50
CA MET A 1 -6.89 -10.33 2.51
C MET A 1 -7.85 -9.33 3.14
N GLN A 2 -7.59 -8.04 2.96
CA GLN A 2 -8.33 -6.97 3.62
C GLN A 2 -9.43 -6.53 2.67
N LEU A 3 -10.69 -6.89 2.97
CA LEU A 3 -11.87 -6.46 2.21
C LEU A 3 -12.17 -4.98 2.52
N GLY A 4 -11.20 -4.11 2.27
CA GLY A 4 -11.34 -2.67 2.38
C GLY A 4 -12.20 -2.15 1.23
N ARG A 5 -13.46 -1.83 1.53
CA ARG A 5 -14.43 -1.19 0.62
C ARG A 5 -14.75 -1.98 -0.66
N ALA A 6 -14.89 -3.30 -0.59
CA ALA A 6 -15.68 -3.98 -1.61
C ALA A 6 -17.11 -3.40 -1.53
N GLN A 7 -17.56 -2.75 -2.61
CA GLN A 7 -18.95 -2.34 -2.71
C GLN A 7 -19.80 -3.62 -2.71
N VAL A 8 -20.78 -3.67 -1.81
CA VAL A 8 -21.77 -4.75 -1.81
C VAL A 8 -22.41 -4.78 -3.19
N SER A 9 -22.37 -5.93 -3.87
CA SER A 9 -22.98 -6.07 -5.19
C SER A 9 -24.48 -5.80 -5.11
N GLU A 10 -25.11 -5.50 -6.24
CA GLU A 10 -26.54 -5.20 -6.27
C GLU A 10 -27.37 -6.41 -5.81
N GLU A 11 -26.94 -7.62 -6.16
CA GLU A 11 -27.56 -8.88 -5.75
C GLU A 11 -27.48 -9.08 -4.23
N GLU A 12 -26.29 -8.85 -3.66
CA GLU A 12 -26.09 -8.97 -2.21
C GLU A 12 -26.86 -7.88 -1.46
N ARG A 13 -27.02 -6.70 -2.07
CA ARG A 13 -27.82 -5.61 -1.52
C ARG A 13 -29.31 -5.96 -1.47
N LEU A 14 -29.83 -6.55 -2.54
CA LEU A 14 -31.21 -7.04 -2.60
C LEU A 14 -31.42 -8.14 -1.55
N ARG A 15 -30.52 -9.13 -1.48
CA ARG A 15 -30.57 -10.21 -0.49
C ARG A 15 -30.62 -9.68 0.95
N CYS A 16 -29.72 -8.76 1.31
CA CYS A 16 -29.72 -8.14 2.64
C CYS A 16 -30.99 -7.32 2.91
N THR A 17 -31.56 -6.70 1.88
CA THR A 17 -32.82 -5.95 2.01
C THR A 17 -33.97 -6.90 2.30
N GLU A 18 -34.18 -7.91 1.47
CA GLU A 18 -35.28 -8.88 1.62
C GLU A 18 -35.18 -9.63 2.95
N GLN A 19 -33.98 -10.10 3.29
CA GLN A 19 -33.76 -10.93 4.48
C GLN A 19 -33.46 -10.13 5.76
N HIS A 20 -33.56 -8.79 5.71
CA HIS A 20 -33.33 -7.92 6.87
C HIS A 20 -31.95 -8.09 7.52
N LEU A 21 -30.92 -8.34 6.70
CA LEU A 21 -29.55 -8.58 7.13
C LEU A 21 -28.72 -7.29 7.12
N CYS A 22 -27.66 -7.30 7.92
CA CYS A 22 -26.65 -6.26 7.95
C CYS A 22 -25.82 -6.24 6.66
N TYR A 23 -25.67 -5.08 6.01
CA TYR A 23 -24.83 -4.92 4.82
C TYR A 23 -23.32 -5.10 5.07
N TYR A 24 -22.91 -5.23 6.33
CA TYR A 24 -21.51 -5.39 6.70
C TYR A 24 -21.18 -6.83 7.11
N CYS A 25 -21.89 -7.38 8.09
CA CYS A 25 -21.60 -8.72 8.63
C CYS A 25 -22.61 -9.80 8.23
N GLY A 26 -23.69 -9.46 7.53
CA GLY A 26 -24.73 -10.42 7.14
C GLY A 26 -25.66 -10.90 8.27
N ASN A 27 -25.52 -10.39 9.50
CA ASN A 27 -26.40 -10.78 10.62
C ASN A 27 -27.73 -10.00 10.64
N PRO A 28 -28.83 -10.61 11.08
CA PRO A 28 -30.11 -9.92 11.25
C PRO A 28 -30.09 -8.89 12.39
N GLY A 29 -31.01 -7.93 12.35
CA GLY A 29 -31.30 -7.00 13.45
C GLY A 29 -30.75 -5.58 13.31
N TYR A 30 -29.64 -5.37 12.59
CA TYR A 30 -29.05 -4.04 12.39
C TYR A 30 -28.53 -3.82 10.97
N ARG A 31 -29.35 -3.22 10.09
CA ARG A 31 -28.97 -3.01 8.67
C ARG A 31 -27.71 -2.14 8.48
N TYR A 32 -27.58 -1.03 9.21
CA TYR A 32 -26.51 -0.04 9.02
C TYR A 32 -25.59 0.17 10.24
N ARG A 33 -25.99 -0.36 11.41
CA ARG A 33 -25.34 -0.16 12.71
C ARG A 33 -24.62 -1.41 13.18
N CYS A 34 -23.77 -1.95 12.32
CA CYS A 34 -23.02 -3.16 12.65
C CYS A 34 -22.03 -2.88 13.79
N PRO A 35 -22.06 -3.65 14.90
CA PRO A 35 -21.15 -3.45 16.02
C PRO A 35 -19.71 -3.80 15.66
N VAL A 36 -19.50 -4.65 14.66
CA VAL A 36 -18.16 -5.03 14.14
C VAL A 36 -17.72 -4.18 12.96
N ARG A 37 -18.52 -3.19 12.52
CA ARG A 37 -18.10 -2.27 11.47
C ARG A 37 -17.03 -1.34 12.06
N PRO A 38 -15.81 -1.30 11.48
CA PRO A 38 -14.77 -0.41 11.95
C PRO A 38 -15.30 1.03 11.84
N SER A 39 -15.11 1.79 12.91
CA SER A 39 -15.47 3.21 12.92
C SER A 39 -14.72 3.91 11.78
N LYS A 40 -15.35 4.90 11.12
CA LYS A 40 -14.72 5.63 10.00
C LYS A 40 -13.37 6.26 10.38
N THR A 41 -13.13 6.45 11.68
CA THR A 41 -11.89 6.93 12.29
C THR A 41 -10.84 5.83 12.53
N GLN A 42 -11.20 4.55 12.57
CA GLN A 42 -10.28 3.43 12.84
C GLN A 42 -9.64 2.82 11.59
N VAL A 43 -9.96 3.30 10.39
CA VAL A 43 -9.27 2.86 9.17
C VAL A 43 -7.80 3.34 9.14
N GLY A 44 -7.40 4.21 10.08
CA GLY A 44 -6.02 4.65 10.26
C GLY A 44 -5.21 3.93 11.36
N ASN A 45 -5.85 3.16 12.25
CA ASN A 45 -5.21 2.67 13.50
C ASN A 45 -5.23 1.14 13.67
N HIS A 46 -5.26 0.36 12.59
CA HIS A 46 -4.83 -1.03 12.71
C HIS A 46 -3.30 -1.06 12.74
N GLU A 47 -2.74 -0.77 13.91
CA GLU A 47 -1.37 -1.11 14.28
C GLU A 47 -1.24 -2.65 14.37
N ILE A 48 -1.18 -3.30 13.21
CA ILE A 48 -0.41 -4.53 13.06
C ILE A 48 0.64 -4.20 12.00
N GLN A 49 1.58 -3.32 12.34
CA GLN A 49 2.76 -3.06 11.53
C GLN A 49 3.89 -3.96 12.02
N SER A 50 3.76 -5.27 11.82
CA SER A 50 4.98 -6.04 11.60
C SER A 50 5.45 -5.68 10.20
N SER A 51 6.32 -4.66 10.10
CA SER A 51 7.04 -4.37 8.87
C SER A 51 7.85 -5.62 8.52
N VAL A 52 7.47 -6.31 7.45
CA VAL A 52 8.21 -7.49 7.00
C VAL A 52 9.36 -7.00 6.14
N SER A 53 10.58 -7.10 6.68
CA SER A 53 11.78 -6.87 5.89
C SER A 53 12.43 -8.20 5.54
N VAL A 54 12.89 -8.32 4.30
CA VAL A 54 13.60 -9.51 3.81
C VAL A 54 15.00 -9.12 3.35
N PRO A 55 16.00 -9.99 3.53
CA PRO A 55 17.29 -9.82 2.85
C PRO A 55 17.06 -9.82 1.35
N ALA A 56 17.63 -8.84 0.67
CA ALA A 56 17.63 -8.73 -0.78
C ALA A 56 19.03 -8.34 -1.27
N MET A 57 19.24 -8.48 -2.58
CA MET A 57 20.49 -8.11 -3.23
C MET A 57 20.17 -7.17 -4.38
N LEU A 58 20.83 -6.01 -4.39
CA LEU A 58 20.85 -5.14 -5.56
C LEU A 58 22.03 -5.57 -6.43
N SER A 59 21.74 -5.90 -7.68
CA SER A 59 22.73 -6.29 -8.68
C SER A 59 22.92 -5.18 -9.71
N LEU A 60 24.17 -4.78 -9.88
CA LEU A 60 24.65 -4.03 -11.02
C LEU A 60 25.55 -4.96 -11.83
N THR A 61 25.90 -4.55 -13.05
CA THR A 61 26.68 -5.40 -13.97
C THR A 61 27.99 -5.92 -13.38
N HIS A 62 28.60 -5.19 -12.45
CA HIS A 62 29.87 -5.57 -11.82
C HIS A 62 29.85 -5.57 -10.29
N ASP A 63 28.73 -5.18 -9.66
CA ASP A 63 28.66 -4.99 -8.22
C ASP A 63 27.38 -5.60 -7.64
N HIS A 64 27.49 -6.14 -6.43
CA HIS A 64 26.35 -6.69 -5.70
C HIS A 64 26.34 -6.12 -4.28
N PHE A 65 25.17 -5.70 -3.82
CA PHE A 65 25.00 -5.10 -2.51
C PHE A 65 23.88 -5.79 -1.75
N HIS A 66 24.20 -6.33 -0.58
CA HIS A 66 23.19 -6.85 0.35
C HIS A 66 22.43 -5.69 0.99
N VAL A 67 21.11 -5.77 0.93
CA VAL A 67 20.20 -4.77 1.47
C VAL A 67 19.07 -5.47 2.25
N SER A 68 18.40 -4.71 3.10
CA SER A 68 17.13 -5.13 3.70
C SER A 68 16.02 -4.44 2.93
N ALA A 69 15.09 -5.21 2.37
CA ALA A 69 13.97 -4.69 1.58
C ALA A 69 12.67 -4.83 2.38
N LEU A 70 11.92 -3.73 2.51
CA LEU A 70 10.58 -3.74 3.10
C LEU A 70 9.58 -4.31 2.09
N ILE A 71 8.79 -5.31 2.51
CA ILE A 71 7.68 -5.83 1.73
C ILE A 71 6.43 -5.01 2.04
N ASP A 72 6.00 -4.23 1.06
CA ASP A 72 4.76 -3.45 1.13
C ASP A 72 3.85 -3.83 -0.04
N SER A 73 2.85 -4.67 0.23
CA SER A 73 1.85 -5.06 -0.77
C SER A 73 0.94 -3.91 -1.19
N GLY A 74 0.92 -2.79 -0.46
CA GLY A 74 0.17 -1.59 -0.78
C GLY A 74 0.92 -0.61 -1.69
N ALA A 75 2.22 -0.84 -1.94
CA ALA A 75 3.03 0.02 -2.79
C ALA A 75 2.75 -0.25 -4.28
N ALA A 76 2.54 0.81 -5.05
CA ALA A 76 2.35 0.72 -6.50
C ALA A 76 3.68 0.52 -7.27
N VAL A 77 4.80 0.86 -6.67
CA VAL A 77 6.15 0.82 -7.26
C VAL A 77 7.19 0.42 -6.22
N ASN A 78 8.30 -0.13 -6.68
CA ASN A 78 9.48 -0.34 -5.83
C ASN A 78 10.23 0.98 -5.66
N ILE A 79 10.55 1.32 -4.42
CA ILE A 79 11.27 2.55 -4.05
C ILE A 79 12.57 2.15 -3.38
N ILE A 80 13.63 2.90 -3.66
CA ILE A 80 14.95 2.72 -3.09
C ILE A 80 15.36 3.98 -2.32
N ASP A 81 16.01 3.80 -1.18
CA ASP A 81 16.52 4.90 -0.36
C ASP A 81 17.55 5.73 -1.16
N ASN A 82 17.39 7.05 -1.17
CA ASN A 82 18.27 7.97 -1.88
C ASN A 82 19.72 7.95 -1.34
N ASN A 83 19.92 7.68 -0.05
CA ASN A 83 21.24 7.48 0.53
C ASN A 83 21.93 6.24 -0.04
N LEU A 84 21.17 5.17 -0.30
CA LEU A 84 21.70 3.95 -0.90
C LEU A 84 22.09 4.19 -2.37
N VAL A 85 21.28 4.97 -3.10
CA VAL A 85 21.60 5.44 -4.45
C VAL A 85 22.92 6.21 -4.46
N GLY A 86 23.10 7.18 -3.55
CA GLY A 86 24.32 7.97 -3.45
C GLY A 86 25.54 7.14 -3.04
N LYS A 87 25.39 6.31 -2.00
CA LYS A 87 26.47 5.47 -1.46
C LYS A 87 27.03 4.49 -2.49
N HIS A 88 26.16 3.86 -3.27
CA HIS A 88 26.54 2.86 -4.27
C HIS A 88 26.60 3.43 -5.70
N GLN A 89 26.50 4.75 -5.85
CA GLN A 89 26.58 5.45 -7.14
C GLN A 89 25.62 4.84 -8.18
N LEU A 90 24.41 4.47 -7.75
CA LEU A 90 23.45 3.80 -8.62
C LEU A 90 23.07 4.73 -9.78
N PRO A 91 23.14 4.27 -11.03
CA PRO A 91 22.87 5.12 -12.16
C PRO A 91 21.40 5.50 -12.21
N THR A 92 21.11 6.80 -12.20
CA THR A 92 19.75 7.35 -12.28
C THR A 92 19.54 8.21 -13.52
N ILE A 93 18.31 8.30 -13.97
CA ILE A 93 17.86 9.21 -15.03
C ILE A 93 16.71 10.08 -14.51
N PRO A 94 16.54 11.30 -15.02
CA PRO A 94 15.39 12.12 -14.68
C PRO A 94 14.08 11.47 -15.17
N CYS A 95 13.01 11.63 -14.41
CA CYS A 95 11.67 11.27 -14.86
C CYS A 95 11.23 12.21 -16.00
N THR A 96 10.48 11.69 -16.97
CA THR A 96 9.85 12.53 -18.01
C THR A 96 8.81 13.48 -17.42
N SER A 97 8.17 13.08 -16.32
CA SER A 97 7.34 13.93 -15.47
C SER A 97 7.50 13.48 -14.00
N PRO A 98 7.48 14.40 -13.03
CA PRO A 98 7.60 14.03 -11.62
C PRO A 98 6.49 13.06 -11.19
N LEU A 99 6.87 11.96 -10.52
CA LEU A 99 5.91 10.98 -10.02
C LEU A 99 5.46 11.37 -8.63
N ARG A 100 4.16 11.63 -8.46
CA ARG A 100 3.59 11.95 -7.14
C ARG A 100 3.61 10.72 -6.23
N MET A 101 4.14 10.89 -5.03
CA MET A 101 4.22 9.86 -3.99
C MET A 101 3.35 10.23 -2.80
N MET A 102 2.38 9.37 -2.49
CA MET A 102 1.49 9.54 -1.36
C MET A 102 1.32 8.20 -0.66
N ALA A 103 1.35 8.22 0.67
CA ALA A 103 0.89 7.10 1.49
C ALA A 103 -0.64 6.99 1.45
N VAL A 104 -1.18 5.87 1.93
CA VAL A 104 -2.64 5.59 1.92
C VAL A 104 -3.48 6.61 2.71
N ASN A 105 -2.85 7.33 3.64
CA ASN A 105 -3.44 8.42 4.43
C ASN A 105 -3.32 9.80 3.75
N ASN A 106 -2.97 9.84 2.46
CA ASN A 106 -2.70 11.05 1.67
C ASN A 106 -1.55 11.93 2.20
N GLN A 107 -0.68 11.40 3.06
CA GLN A 107 0.55 12.10 3.44
C GLN A 107 1.62 11.88 2.37
N PRO A 108 2.41 12.91 2.03
CA PRO A 108 3.52 12.75 1.11
C PRO A 108 4.56 11.78 1.71
N ILE A 109 5.13 10.94 0.85
CA ILE A 109 6.35 10.20 1.19
C ILE A 109 7.52 11.11 0.80
N ASP A 110 8.37 11.46 1.77
CA ASP A 110 9.43 12.45 1.60
C ASP A 110 8.87 13.81 1.10
N GLU A 111 9.47 14.44 0.09
CA GLU A 111 8.94 15.67 -0.55
C GLU A 111 7.64 15.44 -1.37
N GLY A 112 7.16 14.19 -1.46
CA GLY A 112 5.91 13.84 -2.13
C GLY A 112 6.01 13.69 -3.64
N TYR A 113 7.21 13.82 -4.22
CA TYR A 113 7.48 13.62 -5.65
C TYR A 113 8.84 12.95 -5.90
N LEU A 114 8.89 12.05 -6.88
CA LEU A 114 10.13 11.52 -7.44
C LEU A 114 10.47 12.19 -8.76
N TYR A 115 11.68 12.74 -8.81
CA TYR A 115 12.23 13.37 -10.01
C TYR A 115 13.23 12.49 -10.76
N ARG A 116 13.64 11.36 -10.17
CA ARG A 116 14.64 10.45 -10.73
C ARG A 116 14.23 9.00 -10.51
N ILE A 117 14.59 8.15 -11.47
CA ILE A 117 14.47 6.70 -11.38
C ILE A 117 15.82 6.06 -11.70
N THR A 118 16.06 4.86 -11.20
CA THR A 118 17.25 4.09 -11.59
C THR A 118 17.17 3.72 -13.07
N LYS A 119 18.30 3.63 -13.75
CA LYS A 119 18.38 2.84 -14.99
C LYS A 119 18.02 1.39 -14.65
N PRO A 120 17.57 0.58 -15.63
CA PRO A 120 17.35 -0.84 -15.40
C PRO A 120 18.57 -1.48 -14.74
N LEU A 121 18.38 -1.95 -13.51
CA LEU A 121 19.36 -2.76 -12.80
C LEU A 121 19.28 -4.18 -13.39
N LYS A 122 20.41 -4.85 -13.57
CA LYS A 122 20.50 -6.16 -14.21
C LYS A 122 20.69 -7.26 -13.18
#